data_AF-A0A6J4TGW3-F1
#
_entry.id   AF-A0A6J4TGW3-F1
#
_cell.length_a   1.000
_cell.length_b   1.000
_cell.length_c   1.000
_cell.angle_alpha   90.00
_cell.angle_beta   90.00
_cell.angle_gamma   90.00
#
_symmetry.space_group_name_H-M   'P 1'
#
loop_
_entity.id
_entity.type
_entity.pdbx_description
1 polymer ?
#
loop_
_entity_poly.entity_id
_entity_poly.type
_entity_poly.pdbx_seq_one_letter_code
_entity_poly.pdbx_strand_id
1 'polypeptide(L)'
;MAVDTAPKPALTLTLALDDDLAAAPARGVERAVDDASIGEAADLLLVAPSTLLGRDVDVWLLRAGGHALSALVAERNPDGIAITALGSTHTEPLLRAVLGHYALEGIEQATIAPGATAERLGFS
;
A
#
# COMPACT_ATOMS: atom_id res chain seq x y z
N MET A 1 -23.06 33.62 -3.55
CA MET A 1 -22.03 33.04 -2.66
C MET A 1 -21.40 31.88 -3.40
N ALA A 2 -20.20 32.07 -3.95
CA ALA A 2 -19.41 30.95 -4.46
C ALA A 2 -18.81 30.24 -3.24
N VAL A 3 -19.14 28.98 -3.04
CA VAL A 3 -18.46 28.15 -2.06
C VAL A 3 -17.12 27.80 -2.70
N ASP A 4 -16.05 28.40 -2.19
CA ASP A 4 -14.68 28.06 -2.57
C ASP A 4 -14.40 26.63 -2.09
N THR A 5 -14.66 25.66 -2.94
CA THR A 5 -14.27 24.26 -2.76
C THR A 5 -12.84 24.08 -3.25
N ALA A 6 -11.89 24.76 -2.62
CA ALA A 6 -10.49 24.39 -2.76
C ALA A 6 -10.31 22.95 -2.20
N PRO A 7 -9.78 21.99 -2.97
CA PRO A 7 -9.51 20.66 -2.45
C PRO A 7 -8.53 20.78 -1.27
N LYS A 8 -8.93 20.28 -0.10
CA LYS A 8 -8.05 20.16 1.06
C LYS A 8 -6.83 19.34 0.63
N PRO A 9 -5.59 19.80 0.84
CA PRO A 9 -4.41 19.03 0.45
C PRO A 9 -4.45 17.67 1.17
N ALA A 10 -4.40 16.60 0.40
CA ALA A 10 -4.19 15.26 0.93
C ALA A 10 -2.86 15.27 1.70
N LEU A 11 -2.91 15.00 3.00
CA LEU A 11 -1.75 15.03 3.89
C LEU A 11 -0.85 13.82 3.63
N THR A 12 -0.01 13.89 2.60
CA THR A 12 1.01 12.89 2.36
C THR A 12 2.01 12.85 3.52
N LEU A 13 2.24 11.67 4.10
CA LEU A 13 3.21 11.45 5.15
C LEU A 13 4.47 10.79 4.58
N THR A 14 5.63 11.43 4.74
CA THR A 14 6.92 10.84 4.39
C THR A 14 7.57 10.25 5.64
N LEU A 15 8.03 9.01 5.53
CA LEU A 15 8.68 8.25 6.59
C LEU A 15 10.08 7.85 6.11
N ALA A 16 11.07 8.05 6.97
CA ALA A 16 12.36 7.40 6.79
C ALA A 16 12.21 5.91 7.09
N LEU A 17 12.81 5.07 6.25
CA LEU A 17 12.89 3.64 6.46
C LEU A 17 14.23 3.31 7.12
N ASP A 18 14.16 2.60 8.24
CA ASP A 18 15.32 2.12 8.98
C ASP A 18 15.19 0.62 9.27
N ASP A 19 16.31 0.02 9.69
CA ASP A 19 16.38 -1.41 10.00
C ASP A 19 15.49 -1.80 11.20
N ASP A 20 15.09 -0.85 12.04
CA ASP A 20 14.22 -1.11 13.20
C ASP A 20 12.78 -1.46 12.77
N LEU A 21 12.35 -1.01 11.59
CA LEU A 21 11.08 -1.43 10.98
C LEU A 21 11.10 -2.91 10.54
N ALA A 22 12.26 -3.44 10.17
CA ALA A 22 12.42 -4.82 9.70
C ALA A 22 12.38 -5.87 10.81
N ALA A 23 12.50 -5.48 12.08
CA ALA A 23 12.66 -6.39 13.21
C ALA A 23 11.41 -7.23 13.57
N ALA A 24 10.24 -6.94 12.99
CA ALA A 24 8.98 -7.62 13.34
C ALA A 24 8.10 -7.90 12.11
N PRO A 25 8.33 -8.99 11.37
CA PRO A 25 7.45 -9.38 10.27
C PRO A 25 6.07 -9.75 10.81
N ALA A 26 5.03 -9.08 10.32
CA ALA A 26 3.66 -9.44 10.66
C ALA A 26 3.31 -10.80 10.05
N ARG A 27 2.86 -11.75 10.89
CA ARG A 27 2.41 -13.06 10.43
C ARG A 27 1.21 -12.92 9.48
N GLY A 28 1.21 -13.71 8.42
CA GLY A 28 0.14 -13.71 7.42
C GLY A 28 0.25 -12.59 6.40
N VAL A 29 1.31 -11.78 6.42
CA VAL A 29 1.61 -10.86 5.32
C VAL A 29 2.33 -11.60 4.21
N GLU A 30 1.83 -11.48 2.99
CA GLU A 30 2.42 -12.07 1.79
C GLU A 30 2.28 -11.12 0.60
N ARG A 31 3.17 -11.29 -0.38
CA ARG A 31 3.09 -10.59 -1.66
C ARG A 31 2.15 -11.35 -2.59
N ALA A 32 1.19 -10.65 -3.19
CA ALA A 32 0.35 -11.22 -4.25
C ALA A 32 1.17 -11.33 -5.54
N VAL A 33 1.32 -12.55 -6.04
CA VAL A 33 2.19 -12.89 -7.19
C VAL A 33 1.45 -13.64 -8.29
N ASP A 34 0.26 -14.16 -8.02
CA ASP A 34 -0.56 -14.89 -8.97
C ASP A 34 -1.90 -14.16 -9.23
N ASP A 35 -2.57 -14.50 -10.32
CA ASP A 35 -3.82 -13.84 -10.72
C ASP A 35 -4.92 -13.95 -9.65
N ALA A 36 -4.92 -15.02 -8.86
CA ALA A 36 -5.92 -15.25 -7.80
C ALA A 36 -5.71 -14.27 -6.63
N SER A 37 -4.49 -14.18 -6.11
CA SER A 37 -4.10 -13.25 -5.05
C SER A 37 -4.20 -11.79 -5.49
N ILE A 38 -3.87 -11.49 -6.75
CA ILE A 38 -4.06 -10.15 -7.33
C ILE A 38 -5.56 -9.82 -7.43
N GLY A 39 -6.40 -10.79 -7.81
CA GLY A 39 -7.86 -10.65 -7.81
C GLY A 39 -8.42 -10.35 -6.43
N GLU A 40 -8.01 -11.11 -5.40
CA GLU A 40 -8.42 -10.85 -4.02
C GLU A 40 -7.98 -9.48 -3.51
N ALA A 41 -6.76 -9.06 -3.86
CA ALA A 41 -6.28 -7.73 -3.53
C ALA A 41 -7.12 -6.66 -4.23
N ALA A 42 -7.43 -6.83 -5.51
CA ALA A 42 -8.25 -5.89 -6.27
C ALA A 42 -9.66 -5.74 -5.68
N ASP A 43 -10.27 -6.85 -5.26
CA ASP A 43 -11.57 -6.85 -4.58
C ASP A 43 -11.52 -6.08 -3.25
N LEU A 44 -10.50 -6.32 -2.43
CA LEU A 44 -10.28 -5.58 -1.17
C LEU A 44 -10.00 -4.09 -1.41
N LEU A 45 -9.33 -3.77 -2.51
CA LEU A 45 -8.99 -2.41 -2.89
C LEU A 45 -10.10 -1.71 -3.70
N LEU A 46 -11.20 -2.42 -4.00
CA LEU A 46 -12.34 -1.93 -4.79
C LEU A 46 -11.93 -1.37 -6.17
N VAL A 47 -11.00 -2.05 -6.82
CA VAL A 47 -10.42 -1.68 -8.13
C VAL A 47 -10.42 -2.87 -9.08
N ALA A 48 -10.15 -2.63 -10.37
CA ALA A 48 -10.00 -3.71 -11.33
C ALA A 48 -8.63 -4.41 -11.14
N PRO A 49 -8.52 -5.74 -11.26
CA PRO A 49 -7.24 -6.44 -11.21
C PRO A 49 -6.23 -5.92 -12.24
N SER A 50 -6.70 -5.48 -13.42
CA SER A 50 -5.85 -4.85 -14.45
C SER A 50 -5.14 -3.59 -13.98
N THR A 51 -5.65 -2.91 -12.97
CA THR A 51 -5.02 -1.73 -12.36
C THR A 51 -3.81 -2.11 -11.51
N LEU A 52 -3.79 -3.34 -10.99
CA LEU A 52 -2.69 -3.88 -10.17
C LEU A 52 -1.64 -4.62 -11.01
N LEU A 53 -1.97 -5.02 -12.24
CA LEU A 53 -1.09 -5.72 -13.18
C LEU A 53 -0.07 -4.79 -13.89
N GLY A 54 0.36 -3.72 -13.24
CA GLY A 54 1.38 -2.78 -13.71
C GLY A 54 2.82 -3.28 -13.46
N ARG A 55 3.81 -2.67 -14.13
CA ARG A 55 5.20 -3.16 -14.12
C ARG A 55 6.00 -2.82 -12.85
N ASP A 56 5.57 -1.83 -12.08
CA ASP A 56 6.35 -1.29 -10.96
C ASP A 56 5.56 -1.25 -9.64
N VAL A 57 4.56 -2.13 -9.54
CA VAL A 57 3.67 -2.22 -8.39
C VAL A 57 3.81 -3.57 -7.69
N ASP A 58 4.11 -3.53 -6.39
CA ASP A 58 4.08 -4.67 -5.50
C ASP A 58 2.77 -4.64 -4.70
N VAL A 59 2.00 -5.72 -4.81
CA VAL A 59 0.73 -5.87 -4.08
C VAL A 59 0.95 -6.80 -2.89
N TRP A 60 0.46 -6.38 -1.73
CA TRP A 60 0.64 -7.10 -0.47
C TRP A 60 -0.71 -7.39 0.18
N LEU A 61 -0.85 -8.59 0.70
CA LEU A 61 -2.04 -9.07 1.39
C LEU A 61 -1.72 -9.40 2.84
N LEU A 62 -2.66 -9.12 3.72
CA LEU A 62 -2.70 -9.70 5.06
C LEU A 62 -3.76 -10.79 5.08
N ARG A 63 -3.38 -12.01 5.45
CA ARG A 63 -4.27 -13.15 5.59
C ARG A 63 -4.43 -13.59 7.05
N ALA A 64 -5.63 -14.06 7.37
CA ALA A 64 -5.88 -14.87 8.55
C ALA A 64 -6.87 -15.99 8.24
N GLY A 65 -6.61 -17.20 8.71
CA GLY A 65 -7.50 -18.35 8.49
C GLY A 65 -7.74 -18.68 7.01
N GLY A 66 -6.80 -18.36 6.12
CA GLY A 66 -6.91 -18.59 4.68
C GLY A 66 -7.59 -17.45 3.89
N HIS A 67 -8.14 -16.44 4.56
CA HIS A 67 -8.83 -15.33 3.90
C HIS A 67 -8.00 -14.06 3.92
N ALA A 68 -8.00 -13.32 2.80
CA ALA A 68 -7.43 -11.99 2.72
C ALA A 68 -8.29 -11.00 3.52
N LEU A 69 -7.68 -10.30 4.47
CA LEU A 69 -8.33 -9.33 5.36
C LEU A 69 -8.06 -7.88 4.94
N SER A 70 -6.89 -7.64 4.37
CA SER A 70 -6.47 -6.31 3.94
C SER A 70 -5.48 -6.45 2.79
N ALA A 71 -5.47 -5.43 1.94
CA ALA A 71 -4.54 -5.31 0.84
C ALA A 71 -3.85 -3.94 0.90
N LEU A 72 -2.64 -3.88 0.37
CA LEU A 72 -1.83 -2.68 0.26
C LEU A 72 -1.10 -2.72 -1.07
N VAL A 73 -0.98 -1.55 -1.70
CA VAL A 73 -0.24 -1.37 -2.94
C VAL A 73 0.99 -0.53 -2.65
N ALA A 74 2.16 -1.03 -3.02
CA ALA A 74 3.41 -0.31 -2.94
C ALA A 74 3.96 -0.12 -4.36
N GLU A 75 4.18 1.11 -4.75
CA GLU A 75 4.75 1.48 -6.03
C GLU A 75 6.18 1.97 -5.83
N ARG A 76 7.11 1.49 -6.65
CA ARG A 76 8.48 2.00 -6.64
C ARG A 76 8.56 3.25 -7.50
N ASN A 77 9.22 4.28 -6.97
CA ASN A 77 9.55 5.48 -7.72
C ASN A 77 11.05 5.77 -7.56
N PRO A 78 11.63 6.73 -8.33
CA PRO A 78 13.06 7.04 -8.26
C PRO A 78 13.55 7.48 -6.88
N ASP A 79 12.65 7.99 -6.04
CA ASP A 79 12.97 8.59 -4.74
C ASP A 79 12.66 7.65 -3.55
N GLY A 80 12.09 6.46 -3.80
CA GLY A 80 11.72 5.49 -2.78
C GLY A 80 10.48 4.66 -3.13
N ILE A 81 9.60 4.49 -2.14
CA ILE A 81 8.33 3.76 -2.32
C ILE A 81 7.11 4.60 -1.95
N ALA A 82 6.09 4.58 -2.79
CA ALA A 82 4.78 5.15 -2.53
C ALA A 82 3.82 4.04 -2.09
N ILE A 83 3.25 4.17 -0.90
CA ILE A 83 2.31 3.23 -0.32
C ILE A 83 0.91 3.81 -0.39
N THR A 84 0.02 3.05 -1.02
CA THR A 84 -1.42 3.27 -1.01
C THR A 84 -2.08 2.17 -0.18
N ALA A 85 -2.55 2.54 1.00
CA ALA A 85 -3.27 1.64 1.89
C ALA A 85 -4.76 2.02 1.92
N LEU A 86 -5.64 1.04 1.70
CA LEU A 86 -7.08 1.24 1.86
C LEU A 86 -7.51 0.80 3.25
N GLY A 87 -8.27 1.69 3.89
CA GLY A 87 -8.62 1.65 5.30
C GLY A 87 -9.32 0.36 5.69
N SER A 88 -8.57 -0.51 6.34
CA SER A 88 -9.10 -1.55 7.19
C SER A 88 -8.50 -1.39 8.59
N THR A 89 -9.16 -1.94 9.61
CA THR A 89 -8.61 -2.01 10.98
C THR A 89 -7.32 -2.82 11.08
N HIS A 90 -6.93 -3.53 10.01
CA HIS A 90 -5.77 -4.42 9.98
C HIS A 90 -4.62 -3.88 9.12
N THR A 91 -4.67 -2.61 8.74
CA THR A 91 -3.66 -1.98 7.89
C THR A 91 -2.31 -1.78 8.59
N GLU A 92 -2.26 -1.60 9.92
CA GLU A 92 -0.99 -1.33 10.63
C GLU A 92 0.02 -2.49 10.57
N PRO A 93 -0.33 -3.76 10.89
CA PRO A 93 0.60 -4.88 10.74
C PRO A 93 1.07 -5.08 9.31
N LEU A 94 0.17 -4.90 8.34
CA LEU A 94 0.48 -4.98 6.91
C LEU A 94 1.46 -3.89 6.50
N LEU A 95 1.17 -2.64 6.88
CA LEU A 95 2.02 -1.49 6.61
C LEU A 95 3.41 -1.67 7.20
N ARG A 96 3.51 -2.09 8.47
CA ARG A 96 4.81 -2.30 9.13
C ARG A 96 5.65 -3.37 8.44
N ALA A 97 5.03 -4.49 8.05
CA ALA A 97 5.73 -5.55 7.33
C ALA A 97 6.24 -5.09 5.95
N VAL A 98 5.44 -4.32 5.22
CA VAL A 98 5.83 -3.78 3.91
C VAL A 98 6.94 -2.75 4.04
N LEU A 99 6.84 -1.81 4.99
CA LEU A 99 7.90 -0.83 5.26
C LEU A 99 9.21 -1.53 5.65
N GLY A 100 9.15 -2.53 6.54
CA GLY A 100 10.32 -3.30 6.94
C GLY A 100 10.94 -4.11 5.80
N HIS A 101 10.12 -4.62 4.87
CA HIS A 101 10.62 -5.28 3.66
C HIS A 101 11.45 -4.32 2.80
N TYR A 102 10.94 -3.11 2.52
CA TYR A 102 11.66 -2.14 1.70
C TYR A 102 12.88 -1.54 2.40
N ALA A 103 12.86 -1.40 3.73
CA ALA A 103 14.05 -1.03 4.49
C ALA A 103 15.19 -2.04 4.26
N LEU A 104 14.89 -3.35 4.31
CA LEU A 104 15.87 -4.42 4.05
C LEU A 104 16.37 -4.44 2.60
N GLU A 105 15.59 -3.94 1.66
CA GLU A 105 16.02 -3.77 0.26
C GLU A 105 16.88 -2.51 0.05
N GLY A 106 17.11 -1.71 1.09
CA GLY A 106 17.90 -0.49 1.03
C GLY A 106 17.14 0.72 0.51
N ILE A 107 15.80 0.68 0.50
CA ILE A 107 14.99 1.87 0.25
C ILE A 107 15.01 2.73 1.51
N GLU A 108 15.35 4.02 1.36
CA GLU A 108 15.53 4.94 2.49
C GLU A 108 14.25 5.71 2.85
N GLN A 109 13.29 5.79 1.93
CA GLN A 109 12.09 6.63 2.08
C GLN A 109 10.82 5.92 1.63
N ALA A 110 9.77 6.11 2.43
CA ALA A 110 8.40 5.73 2.09
C ALA A 110 7.48 6.93 2.17
N THR A 111 6.54 7.00 1.24
CA THR A 111 5.52 8.03 1.19
C THR A 111 4.16 7.36 1.31
N ILE A 112 3.39 7.71 2.34
CA ILE A 112 2.04 7.18 2.57
C ILE A 112 1.03 8.24 2.18
N ALA A 113 0.21 7.93 1.18
CA ALA A 113 -0.94 8.74 0.84
C ALA A 113 -2.12 8.39 1.76
N PRO A 114 -2.80 9.36 2.42
CA PRO A 114 -4.00 9.08 3.18
C PRO A 114 -5.06 8.47 2.26
N GLY A 115 -5.56 7.30 2.63
CA GLY A 115 -6.60 6.61 1.90
C GLY A 115 -7.88 7.44 1.80
N ALA A 116 -8.08 8.06 0.65
CA ALA A 116 -9.40 8.50 0.22
C ALA A 116 -9.64 8.02 -1.21
N THR A 117 -9.13 6.84 -1.59
CA THR A 117 -8.79 6.54 -2.98
C THR A 117 -7.78 7.59 -3.46
N ALA A 118 -6.54 7.26 -3.84
CA ALA A 118 -5.70 8.29 -4.47
C ALA A 118 -6.24 8.50 -5.91
N GLU A 119 -7.38 9.19 -5.98
CA GLU A 119 -8.38 9.34 -7.04
C GLU A 119 -8.86 8.04 -7.75
N ARG A 120 -8.85 6.91 -7.01
CA ARG A 120 -9.28 5.56 -7.44
C ARG A 120 -8.36 4.95 -8.50
N LEU A 121 -7.05 5.01 -8.20
CA LEU A 121 -5.90 4.36 -8.86
C LEU A 121 -5.53 4.82 -10.29
N GLY A 122 -5.72 6.10 -10.60
CA GLY A 122 -5.08 6.75 -11.75
C GLY A 122 -3.84 7.53 -11.29
N PHE A 123 -2.70 6.85 -11.20
CA PHE A 123 -1.42 7.43 -10.77
C PHE A 123 -1.07 8.71 -11.56
N SER A 124 -0.77 9.81 -10.85
CA SER A 124 -0.20 11.07 -11.34
C SER A 124 0.98 11.48 -10.48
#